data_AF-A0A8T2NDR5-F1
#
_entry.id   AF-A0A8T2NDR5-F1
#
_cell.length_a   1.000
_cell.length_b   1.000
_cell.length_c   1.000
_cell.angle_alpha   90.00
_cell.angle_beta   90.00
_cell.angle_gamma   90.00
#
_symmetry.space_group_name_H-M   'P 1'
#
loop_
_entity.id
_entity.type
_entity.pdbx_description
1 polymer ?
#
loop_
_entity_poly.entity_id
_entity_poly.type
_entity_poly.pdbx_seq_one_letter_code
_entity_poly.pdbx_strand_id
1 'polypeptide(L)'
;MTGYCSCFPSTDVGVANEPDINDINKELNAKGVILKALEEFRLKTCMDFKLRDNETNYISIEKDAGCFSYVGNNMIGGQILSIGQGCGTVGIVEHEFLHALGFWHEQSRYDRDDYVTILLENIEEGREYNFQKVLKNESTTQGTPYDYDSLMHYGPNAFSNGNGPTIITKLPQYQYVIGQRFDMTSALAFLDRCSFENGSMCEMVRCSKNKASWDSVTSVPEGPHSGHSNLGVSGGPLNSSSPTSNASVPINATSAPDFSTPAADTETDFFMHFSTATADEGDRAKMDTMRMTPRRKCSVQCLQFFYYHSGNESDQLNIWIREFDDEFDQTGTRQLVGQITGPPADYWQLQHVPLNATKTFQVEFEGQKGDGNSSGGFSVDDINLSETECPHRTWQIRDVERLSDADSTLYSPRYYSPDGYAYQMEAYLRPSYIDVFLRLVSGDNDDQLQWPCPWRQVTISMLDQNPDIQQRMSKQLSYTTDPNSTYSYVWDYPRIAGDLFNDSYGESYFVNIGWGFRNFITMEAMRNRGFIKGGDIFFLVSMQDISELRFNDSLMCNTMLPQQNFTLFSADPEDEGPPSSVVSTPVLILLMVLALQWSS
;
A
#
# COMPACT_ATOMS: atom_id res chain seq x y z
N MET A 1 -15.42 4.48 23.29
CA MET A 1 -16.04 3.19 23.64
C MET A 1 -14.99 2.11 23.39
N THR A 2 -14.56 1.40 24.43
CA THR A 2 -13.64 0.26 24.33
C THR A 2 -14.37 -0.90 23.65
N GLY A 3 -14.10 -1.13 22.37
CA GLY A 3 -14.65 -2.25 21.61
C GLY A 3 -14.02 -3.56 22.07
N TYR A 4 -14.79 -4.37 22.77
CA TYR A 4 -14.40 -5.74 23.12
C TYR A 4 -14.45 -6.60 21.86
N CYS A 5 -13.29 -7.05 21.39
CA CYS A 5 -13.18 -8.11 20.39
C CYS A 5 -13.46 -9.45 21.07
N SER A 6 -14.65 -10.01 20.89
CA SER A 6 -15.03 -11.29 21.48
C SER A 6 -15.57 -12.25 20.42
N CYS A 7 -14.68 -12.81 19.60
CA CYS A 7 -14.95 -14.04 18.84
C CYS A 7 -14.00 -15.19 19.21
N PHE A 8 -12.88 -14.91 19.91
CA PHE A 8 -12.03 -15.92 20.54
C PHE A 8 -11.93 -15.68 22.06
N PRO A 9 -11.80 -16.73 22.90
CA PRO A 9 -11.60 -16.57 24.36
C PRO A 9 -10.26 -15.90 24.72
N SER A 10 -9.34 -15.79 23.76
CA SER A 10 -8.05 -15.10 23.84
C SER A 10 -7.87 -14.19 22.62
N THR A 11 -7.19 -13.05 22.80
CA THR A 11 -6.77 -12.15 21.70
C THR A 11 -5.69 -12.77 20.79
N ASP A 12 -5.11 -13.89 21.24
CA ASP A 12 -4.03 -14.59 20.55
C ASP A 12 -4.57 -15.90 19.98
N VAL A 13 -4.52 -16.05 18.65
CA VAL A 13 -4.85 -17.29 17.96
C VAL A 13 -3.55 -18.05 17.66
N GLY A 14 -3.47 -19.31 18.11
CA GLY A 14 -2.37 -20.20 17.76
C GLY A 14 -2.45 -20.65 16.30
N VAL A 15 -1.34 -20.54 15.57
CA VAL A 15 -1.21 -20.97 14.18
C VAL A 15 -0.05 -21.96 14.07
N ALA A 16 -0.27 -23.08 13.40
CA ALA A 16 0.76 -24.05 13.04
C ALA A 16 0.82 -24.18 11.52
N ASN A 17 2.03 -24.26 10.96
CA ASN A 17 2.23 -24.62 9.57
C ASN A 17 2.69 -26.08 9.52
N GLU A 18 2.03 -26.90 8.69
CA GLU A 18 2.48 -28.27 8.44
C GLU A 18 3.18 -28.31 7.07
N PRO A 19 4.47 -28.70 6.99
CA PRO A 19 5.22 -28.68 5.74
C PRO A 19 4.79 -29.85 4.81
N ASP A 20 4.49 -29.54 3.55
CA ASP A 20 4.36 -30.53 2.47
C ASP A 20 5.57 -30.42 1.52
N ILE A 21 6.31 -31.52 1.35
CA ILE A 21 7.64 -31.61 0.73
C ILE A 21 7.64 -31.36 -0.79
N ASN A 22 6.49 -31.03 -1.41
CA ASN A 22 6.37 -30.84 -2.85
C ASN A 22 6.10 -29.36 -3.26
N ASP A 23 7.17 -28.70 -3.73
CA ASP A 23 7.27 -27.31 -4.25
C ASP A 23 7.59 -26.23 -3.18
N ILE A 24 8.84 -26.27 -2.68
CA ILE A 24 9.42 -25.39 -1.65
C ILE A 24 9.27 -23.89 -1.99
N ASN A 25 9.31 -23.50 -3.26
CA ASN A 25 9.28 -22.08 -3.65
C ASN A 25 7.93 -21.43 -3.47
N LYS A 26 6.88 -22.10 -3.95
CA LYS A 26 5.52 -21.59 -3.81
C LYS A 26 5.06 -21.63 -2.36
N GLU A 27 5.54 -22.63 -1.61
CA GLU A 27 5.36 -22.69 -0.17
C GLU A 27 6.08 -21.53 0.53
N LEU A 28 7.35 -21.26 0.20
CA LEU A 28 8.11 -20.19 0.83
C LEU A 28 7.50 -18.81 0.54
N ASN A 29 7.05 -18.58 -0.69
CA ASN A 29 6.31 -17.37 -1.03
C ASN A 29 5.00 -17.28 -0.22
N ALA A 30 4.22 -18.37 -0.18
CA ALA A 30 2.97 -18.40 0.59
C ALA A 30 3.21 -18.13 2.07
N LYS A 31 4.25 -18.70 2.70
CA LYS A 31 4.62 -18.43 4.09
C LYS A 31 4.89 -16.94 4.33
N GLY A 32 5.68 -16.30 3.47
CA GLY A 32 5.93 -14.86 3.56
C GLY A 32 4.67 -14.02 3.37
N VAL A 33 3.78 -14.42 2.45
CA VAL A 33 2.49 -13.73 2.22
C VAL A 33 1.53 -13.92 3.40
N ILE A 34 1.47 -15.11 3.99
CA ILE A 34 0.68 -15.37 5.19
C ILE A 34 1.13 -14.44 6.31
N LEU A 35 2.43 -14.38 6.57
CA LEU A 35 2.98 -13.52 7.62
C LEU A 35 2.63 -12.04 7.38
N LYS A 36 2.66 -11.58 6.12
CA LYS A 36 2.18 -10.23 5.74
C LYS A 36 0.68 -10.02 6.01
N ALA A 37 -0.17 -10.99 5.69
CA ALA A 37 -1.60 -10.90 6.01
C ALA A 37 -1.86 -10.82 7.52
N LEU A 38 -1.07 -11.53 8.34
CA LEU A 38 -1.16 -11.42 9.79
C LEU A 38 -0.73 -10.03 10.30
N GLU A 39 0.20 -9.36 9.62
CA GLU A 39 0.56 -7.96 9.90
C GLU A 39 -0.59 -7.00 9.59
N GLU A 40 -1.34 -7.21 8.51
CA GLU A 40 -2.52 -6.40 8.20
C GLU A 40 -3.61 -6.55 9.26
N PHE A 41 -3.85 -7.76 9.78
CA PHE A 41 -4.72 -7.93 10.95
C PHE A 41 -4.23 -7.17 12.18
N ARG A 42 -2.92 -7.18 12.46
CA ARG A 42 -2.34 -6.43 13.59
C ARG A 42 -2.48 -4.91 13.40
N LEU A 43 -2.42 -4.45 12.15
CA LEU A 43 -2.54 -3.04 11.80
C LEU A 43 -4.00 -2.54 11.85
N LYS A 44 -4.95 -3.39 11.48
CA LYS A 44 -6.37 -3.02 11.28
C LYS A 44 -7.31 -3.62 12.31
N THR A 45 -6.81 -4.40 13.25
CA THR A 45 -7.65 -5.04 14.26
C THR A 45 -6.91 -5.18 15.58
N CYS A 46 -7.68 -5.50 16.61
CA CYS A 46 -7.19 -5.94 17.92
C CYS A 46 -6.64 -7.38 17.94
N MET A 47 -6.68 -8.11 16.81
CA MET A 47 -6.33 -9.52 16.74
C MET A 47 -4.82 -9.69 16.63
N ASP A 48 -4.29 -10.68 17.34
CA ASP A 48 -2.90 -11.12 17.20
C ASP A 48 -2.83 -12.62 16.93
N PHE A 49 -1.74 -13.01 16.29
CA PHE A 49 -1.46 -14.38 15.89
C PHE A 49 -0.09 -14.78 16.40
N LYS A 50 0.01 -15.97 16.97
CA LYS A 50 1.28 -16.51 17.44
C LYS A 50 1.49 -17.91 16.91
N LEU A 51 2.76 -18.28 16.77
CA LEU A 51 3.10 -19.69 16.57
C LEU A 51 2.52 -20.49 17.73
N ARG A 52 1.88 -21.60 17.37
CA ARG A 52 1.30 -22.53 18.32
C ARG A 52 2.39 -23.05 19.28
N ASP A 53 2.07 -23.08 20.56
CA ASP A 53 2.85 -23.76 21.59
C ASP A 53 2.10 -25.02 22.04
N ASN A 54 1.16 -24.87 22.96
CA ASN A 54 0.38 -25.97 23.54
C ASN A 54 -1.14 -25.76 23.47
N GLU A 55 -1.59 -24.76 22.70
CA GLU A 55 -3.00 -24.47 22.53
C GLU A 55 -3.75 -25.71 22.03
N THR A 56 -4.88 -25.99 22.68
CA THR A 56 -5.73 -27.13 22.31
C THR A 56 -6.31 -26.93 20.92
N ASN A 57 -6.88 -25.74 20.66
CA ASN A 57 -7.45 -25.37 19.36
C ASN A 57 -6.54 -24.36 18.66
N TYR A 58 -6.27 -24.57 17.38
CA TYR A 58 -5.36 -23.75 16.58
C TYR A 58 -5.72 -23.88 15.10
N ILE A 59 -5.26 -22.93 14.30
CA ILE A 59 -5.36 -22.99 12.84
C ILE A 59 -4.14 -23.75 12.31
N SER A 60 -4.37 -24.82 11.53
CA SER A 60 -3.35 -25.57 10.80
C SER A 60 -3.35 -25.07 9.36
N ILE A 61 -2.32 -24.31 8.95
CA ILE A 61 -2.22 -23.84 7.58
C ILE A 61 -1.58 -24.94 6.73
N GLU A 62 -2.32 -25.36 5.71
CA GLU A 62 -1.95 -26.47 4.84
C GLU A 62 -2.11 -26.08 3.36
N LYS A 63 -1.54 -26.88 2.47
CA LYS A 63 -1.62 -26.66 1.02
C LYS A 63 -2.48 -27.74 0.38
N ASP A 64 -3.79 -27.53 0.41
CA ASP A 64 -4.76 -28.39 -0.26
C ASP A 64 -5.19 -27.86 -1.64
N ALA A 65 -6.13 -28.56 -2.27
CA ALA A 65 -6.77 -28.14 -3.50
C ALA A 65 -7.72 -26.95 -3.27
N GLY A 66 -7.20 -25.74 -3.49
CA GLY A 66 -7.95 -24.48 -3.44
C GLY A 66 -7.71 -23.70 -2.14
N CYS A 67 -8.46 -22.62 -1.98
CA CYS A 67 -8.42 -21.75 -0.81
C CYS A 67 -9.71 -22.00 -0.01
N PHE A 68 -9.59 -22.42 1.24
CA PHE A 68 -10.76 -22.60 2.11
C PHE A 68 -10.39 -22.58 3.58
N SER A 69 -11.38 -22.32 4.40
CA SER A 69 -11.31 -22.41 5.86
C SER A 69 -12.67 -22.81 6.41
N TYR A 70 -12.68 -23.38 7.61
CA TYR A 70 -13.93 -23.55 8.36
C TYR A 70 -14.40 -22.22 8.93
N VAL A 71 -15.71 -22.06 9.11
CA VAL A 71 -16.28 -20.84 9.71
C VAL A 71 -16.28 -20.93 11.24
N GLY A 72 -15.42 -20.15 11.89
CA GLY A 72 -15.28 -20.09 13.34
C GLY A 72 -14.41 -21.21 13.93
N ASN A 73 -14.31 -21.23 15.27
CA ASN A 73 -13.57 -22.25 16.00
C ASN A 73 -14.45 -23.48 16.28
N ASN A 74 -14.23 -24.57 15.54
CA ASN A 74 -15.00 -25.81 15.69
C ASN A 74 -14.61 -26.65 16.91
N MET A 75 -13.60 -26.23 17.70
CA MET A 75 -13.13 -26.91 18.91
C MET A 75 -12.66 -28.37 18.67
N ILE A 76 -12.09 -28.64 17.49
CA ILE A 76 -11.64 -29.97 17.06
C ILE A 76 -10.14 -30.21 17.20
N GLY A 77 -9.40 -29.26 17.81
CA GLY A 77 -7.95 -29.28 17.81
C GLY A 77 -7.37 -28.45 16.66
N GLY A 78 -6.55 -29.09 15.81
CA GLY A 78 -6.00 -28.46 14.61
C GLY A 78 -7.06 -28.35 13.53
N GLN A 79 -7.50 -27.13 13.25
CA GLN A 79 -8.47 -26.84 12.21
C GLN A 79 -7.75 -26.39 10.95
N ILE A 80 -7.96 -27.13 9.86
CA ILE A 80 -7.29 -26.87 8.57
C ILE A 80 -7.78 -25.55 7.97
N LEU A 81 -6.83 -24.74 7.49
CA LEU A 81 -7.00 -23.60 6.60
C LEU A 81 -6.09 -23.81 5.39
N SER A 82 -6.67 -23.97 4.21
CA SER A 82 -5.91 -24.24 2.99
C SER A 82 -5.51 -22.96 2.28
N ILE A 83 -4.21 -22.76 2.07
CA ILE A 83 -3.64 -21.80 1.13
C ILE A 83 -3.01 -22.58 -0.03
N GLY A 84 -3.87 -23.03 -0.93
CA GLY A 84 -3.48 -23.82 -2.09
C GLY A 84 -2.74 -23.03 -3.20
N GLN A 85 -2.50 -23.70 -4.32
CA GLN A 85 -1.90 -23.10 -5.51
C GLN A 85 -2.72 -21.89 -6.00
N GLY A 86 -2.09 -20.71 -6.07
CA GLY A 86 -2.74 -19.47 -6.51
C GLY A 86 -3.43 -18.68 -5.39
N CYS A 87 -3.46 -19.20 -4.16
CA CYS A 87 -4.08 -18.54 -3.00
C CYS A 87 -3.12 -17.60 -2.26
N GLY A 88 -1.82 -17.63 -2.58
CA GLY A 88 -0.76 -16.86 -1.90
C GLY A 88 -0.78 -15.37 -2.22
N THR A 89 -1.89 -14.70 -1.94
CA THR A 89 -2.05 -13.24 -1.97
C THR A 89 -2.62 -12.77 -0.63
N VAL A 90 -2.27 -11.56 -0.18
CA VAL A 90 -2.66 -11.06 1.14
C VAL A 90 -4.18 -11.10 1.32
N GLY A 91 -4.95 -10.50 0.41
CA GLY A 91 -6.41 -10.48 0.50
C GLY A 91 -7.08 -11.87 0.48
N ILE A 92 -6.50 -12.88 -0.19
CA ILE A 92 -7.05 -14.25 -0.10
C ILE A 92 -6.75 -14.87 1.26
N VAL A 93 -5.53 -14.71 1.78
CA VAL A 93 -5.20 -15.23 3.11
C VAL A 93 -6.09 -14.58 4.17
N GLU A 94 -6.25 -13.26 4.13
CA GLU A 94 -7.16 -12.52 5.02
C GLU A 94 -8.60 -13.04 4.94
N HIS A 95 -9.11 -13.30 3.73
CA HIS A 95 -10.44 -13.89 3.52
C HIS A 95 -10.60 -15.23 4.24
N GLU A 96 -9.63 -16.14 4.10
CA GLU A 96 -9.67 -17.45 4.76
C GLU A 96 -9.52 -17.35 6.29
N PHE A 97 -8.75 -16.37 6.77
CA PHE A 97 -8.66 -16.07 8.20
C PHE A 97 -9.96 -15.48 8.73
N LEU A 98 -10.64 -14.59 8.00
CA LEU A 98 -11.96 -14.08 8.38
C LEU A 98 -12.98 -15.21 8.50
N HIS A 99 -12.95 -16.20 7.60
CA HIS A 99 -13.71 -17.44 7.78
C HIS A 99 -13.36 -18.13 9.10
N ALA A 100 -12.08 -18.38 9.38
CA ALA A 100 -11.65 -18.99 10.65
C ALA A 100 -12.10 -18.17 11.89
N LEU A 101 -12.23 -16.86 11.75
CA LEU A 101 -12.73 -15.94 12.78
C LEU A 101 -14.25 -15.95 12.96
N GLY A 102 -14.99 -16.63 12.07
CA GLY A 102 -16.45 -16.81 12.16
C GLY A 102 -17.26 -15.99 11.17
N PHE A 103 -16.62 -15.36 10.18
CA PHE A 103 -17.33 -14.59 9.17
C PHE A 103 -17.78 -15.49 8.02
N TRP A 104 -19.05 -15.35 7.65
CA TRP A 104 -19.58 -15.89 6.39
C TRP A 104 -19.32 -14.90 5.26
N HIS A 105 -19.58 -15.31 4.02
CA HIS A 105 -19.57 -14.37 2.90
C HIS A 105 -20.65 -13.28 3.06
N GLU A 106 -20.33 -12.06 2.64
CA GLU A 106 -21.22 -10.91 2.78
C GLU A 106 -22.53 -11.12 1.99
N GLN A 107 -22.45 -11.69 0.79
CA GLN A 107 -23.63 -12.07 0.01
C GLN A 107 -24.41 -13.25 0.58
N SER A 108 -24.03 -13.78 1.75
CA SER A 108 -24.80 -14.82 2.45
C SER A 108 -25.58 -14.24 3.63
N ARG A 109 -25.50 -12.93 3.89
CA ARG A 109 -26.31 -12.27 4.93
C ARG A 109 -27.81 -12.50 4.72
N TYR A 110 -28.53 -12.60 5.83
CA TYR A 110 -29.99 -12.81 5.81
C TYR A 110 -30.78 -11.65 5.17
N ASP A 111 -30.21 -10.43 5.19
CA ASP A 111 -30.77 -9.18 4.66
C ASP A 111 -30.23 -8.82 3.27
N ARG A 112 -29.39 -9.65 2.64
CA ARG A 112 -28.71 -9.32 1.37
C ARG A 112 -29.66 -8.92 0.22
N ASP A 113 -30.89 -9.44 0.20
CA ASP A 113 -31.78 -9.32 -0.96
C ASP A 113 -32.31 -7.86 -1.11
N ASP A 114 -32.11 -7.04 -0.07
CA ASP A 114 -32.32 -5.58 -0.11
C ASP A 114 -31.20 -4.85 -0.87
N TYR A 115 -30.05 -5.49 -1.08
CA TYR A 115 -28.82 -4.89 -1.62
C TYR A 115 -28.35 -5.55 -2.93
N VAL A 116 -28.60 -6.85 -3.10
CA VAL A 116 -28.21 -7.60 -4.31
C VAL A 116 -29.34 -8.50 -4.82
N THR A 117 -29.23 -8.89 -6.08
CA THR A 117 -30.09 -9.88 -6.74
C THR A 117 -29.22 -11.03 -7.20
N ILE A 118 -29.55 -12.26 -6.78
CA ILE A 118 -28.88 -13.48 -7.24
C ILE A 118 -29.61 -14.01 -8.47
N LEU A 119 -28.90 -14.13 -9.60
CA LEU A 119 -29.42 -14.68 -10.85
C LEU A 119 -29.11 -16.17 -10.91
N LEU A 120 -30.02 -16.99 -10.37
CA LEU A 120 -29.82 -18.44 -10.26
C LEU A 120 -29.61 -19.12 -11.62
N GLU A 121 -30.25 -18.60 -12.67
CA GLU A 121 -30.12 -19.07 -14.05
C GLU A 121 -28.72 -18.91 -14.65
N ASN A 122 -27.91 -18.01 -14.08
CA ASN A 122 -26.54 -17.76 -14.52
C ASN A 122 -25.51 -18.54 -13.70
N ILE A 123 -25.92 -19.31 -12.70
CA ILE A 123 -25.02 -20.10 -11.85
C ILE A 123 -24.72 -21.43 -12.54
N GLU A 124 -23.49 -21.92 -12.41
CA GLU A 124 -23.10 -23.29 -12.77
C GLU A 124 -23.96 -24.32 -12.03
N GLU A 125 -24.46 -25.33 -12.76
CA GLU A 125 -25.29 -26.39 -12.17
C GLU A 125 -24.57 -27.07 -10.99
N GLY A 126 -25.24 -27.12 -9.83
CA GLY A 126 -24.69 -27.71 -8.61
C GLY A 126 -23.85 -26.76 -7.77
N ARG A 127 -23.71 -25.47 -8.14
CA ARG A 127 -23.01 -24.43 -7.36
C ARG A 127 -23.95 -23.46 -6.65
N GLU A 128 -25.26 -23.66 -6.73
CA GLU A 128 -26.28 -22.77 -6.16
C GLU A 128 -26.19 -22.70 -4.63
N TYR A 129 -25.66 -23.75 -3.98
CA TYR A 129 -25.47 -23.79 -2.53
C TYR A 129 -24.55 -22.68 -2.01
N ASN A 130 -23.60 -22.19 -2.83
CA ASN A 130 -22.70 -21.09 -2.45
C ASN A 130 -23.42 -19.74 -2.29
N PHE A 131 -24.67 -19.66 -2.76
CA PHE A 131 -25.50 -18.46 -2.70
C PHE A 131 -26.66 -18.63 -1.71
N GLN A 132 -26.61 -19.60 -0.81
CA GLN A 132 -27.63 -19.74 0.23
C GLN A 132 -27.42 -18.66 1.32
N LYS A 133 -28.52 -18.09 1.82
CA LYS A 133 -28.47 -17.18 2.96
C LYS A 133 -28.23 -17.97 4.25
N VAL A 134 -27.37 -17.45 5.11
CA VAL A 134 -27.25 -17.92 6.50
C VAL A 134 -28.45 -17.38 7.28
N LEU A 135 -29.04 -18.22 8.12
CA LEU A 135 -30.24 -17.86 8.86
C LEU A 135 -29.94 -16.84 9.96
N LYS A 136 -30.93 -16.03 10.33
CA LYS A 136 -30.81 -14.98 11.37
C LYS A 136 -30.55 -15.53 12.79
N ASN A 137 -30.83 -16.81 13.02
CA ASN A 137 -30.50 -17.49 14.29
C ASN A 137 -29.07 -18.05 14.31
N GLU A 138 -28.38 -18.08 13.17
CA GLU A 138 -27.01 -18.60 13.00
C GLU A 138 -26.00 -17.48 12.69
N SER A 139 -26.49 -16.29 12.36
CA SER A 139 -25.68 -15.13 11.96
C SER A 139 -26.21 -13.83 12.56
N THR A 140 -25.33 -12.83 12.66
CA THR A 140 -25.65 -11.48 13.11
C THR A 140 -24.97 -10.48 12.19
N THR A 141 -25.59 -9.31 12.00
CA THR A 141 -24.97 -8.19 11.28
C THR A 141 -24.16 -7.31 12.23
N GLN A 142 -24.21 -7.56 13.54
CA GLN A 142 -23.62 -6.70 14.58
C GLN A 142 -24.04 -5.22 14.47
N GLY A 143 -25.18 -4.95 13.81
CA GLY A 143 -25.66 -3.59 13.56
C GLY A 143 -24.93 -2.85 12.43
N THR A 144 -24.07 -3.51 11.63
CA THR A 144 -23.39 -2.90 10.50
C THR A 144 -24.26 -2.90 9.23
N PRO A 145 -24.14 -1.85 8.38
CA PRO A 145 -24.72 -1.85 7.03
C PRO A 145 -24.19 -3.00 6.17
N TYR A 146 -24.86 -3.28 5.06
CA TYR A 146 -24.33 -4.19 4.04
C TYR A 146 -23.13 -3.55 3.33
N ASP A 147 -22.03 -4.29 3.24
CA ASP A 147 -20.78 -3.76 2.71
C ASP A 147 -20.47 -4.34 1.32
N TYR A 148 -20.75 -3.57 0.27
CA TYR A 148 -20.40 -3.96 -1.11
C TYR A 148 -18.89 -4.11 -1.32
N ASP A 149 -18.06 -3.44 -0.51
CA ASP A 149 -16.60 -3.47 -0.65
C ASP A 149 -15.93 -4.53 0.23
N SER A 150 -16.73 -5.30 0.96
CA SER A 150 -16.26 -6.35 1.84
C SER A 150 -15.37 -7.36 1.12
N LEU A 151 -14.22 -7.66 1.71
CA LEU A 151 -13.33 -8.74 1.28
C LEU A 151 -14.05 -10.11 1.25
N MET A 152 -15.11 -10.23 2.04
CA MET A 152 -15.96 -11.42 2.13
C MET A 152 -17.06 -11.46 1.06
N HIS A 153 -17.17 -10.45 0.20
CA HIS A 153 -18.16 -10.43 -0.87
C HIS A 153 -17.65 -11.18 -2.11
N TYR A 154 -18.55 -11.92 -2.77
CA TYR A 154 -18.29 -12.50 -4.09
C TYR A 154 -18.27 -11.46 -5.20
N GLY A 155 -17.43 -11.70 -6.22
CA GLY A 155 -17.46 -10.92 -7.44
C GLY A 155 -18.74 -11.16 -8.26
N PRO A 156 -19.03 -10.28 -9.23
CA PRO A 156 -20.29 -10.30 -9.97
C PRO A 156 -20.48 -11.59 -10.80
N ASN A 157 -19.40 -12.24 -11.21
CA ASN A 157 -19.40 -13.45 -12.04
C ASN A 157 -19.03 -14.73 -11.29
N ALA A 158 -19.07 -14.72 -9.95
CA ALA A 158 -18.72 -15.89 -9.15
C ALA A 158 -19.59 -17.10 -9.58
N PHE A 159 -18.96 -18.24 -9.88
CA PHE A 159 -19.64 -19.47 -10.34
C PHE A 159 -20.59 -19.26 -11.53
N SER A 160 -20.27 -18.33 -12.44
CA SER A 160 -21.07 -18.10 -13.64
C SER A 160 -20.95 -19.24 -14.65
N ASN A 161 -22.08 -19.66 -15.23
CA ASN A 161 -22.13 -20.60 -16.35
C ASN A 161 -21.81 -19.97 -17.72
N GLY A 162 -21.35 -18.72 -17.74
CA GLY A 162 -21.01 -17.97 -18.95
C GLY A 162 -22.15 -17.11 -19.53
N ASN A 163 -23.36 -17.16 -18.96
CA ASN A 163 -24.51 -16.35 -19.40
C ASN A 163 -24.53 -14.91 -18.82
N GLY A 164 -23.49 -14.52 -18.09
CA GLY A 164 -23.36 -13.19 -17.48
C GLY A 164 -23.16 -13.26 -15.97
N PRO A 165 -23.36 -12.13 -15.25
CA PRO A 165 -23.16 -12.07 -13.81
C PRO A 165 -24.18 -12.93 -13.05
N THR A 166 -23.74 -13.51 -11.94
CA THR A 166 -24.57 -14.23 -10.97
C THR A 166 -25.08 -13.31 -9.87
N ILE A 167 -24.41 -12.18 -9.62
CA ILE A 167 -24.78 -11.17 -8.62
C ILE A 167 -24.94 -9.80 -9.29
N ILE A 168 -26.13 -9.22 -9.16
CA ILE A 168 -26.43 -7.84 -9.56
C ILE A 168 -26.72 -6.99 -8.33
N THR A 169 -25.91 -5.95 -8.13
CA THR A 169 -26.14 -4.93 -7.10
C THR A 169 -27.40 -4.12 -7.41
N LYS A 170 -28.19 -3.79 -6.38
CA LYS A 170 -29.38 -2.92 -6.53
C LYS A 170 -29.00 -1.48 -6.87
N LEU A 171 -27.81 -1.08 -6.41
CA LEU A 171 -27.20 0.21 -6.66
C LEU A 171 -26.09 0.04 -7.71
N PRO A 172 -26.29 0.44 -8.97
CA PRO A 172 -25.40 0.12 -10.08
C PRO A 172 -23.95 0.59 -9.89
N GLN A 173 -23.74 1.67 -9.13
CA GLN A 173 -22.41 2.19 -8.85
C GLN A 173 -21.51 1.21 -8.07
N TYR A 174 -22.10 0.23 -7.36
CA TYR A 174 -21.35 -0.79 -6.62
C TYR A 174 -21.10 -2.07 -7.41
N GLN A 175 -21.57 -2.15 -8.66
CA GLN A 175 -21.45 -3.38 -9.46
C GLN A 175 -20.00 -3.79 -9.73
N TYR A 176 -19.10 -2.81 -9.81
CA TYR A 176 -17.66 -3.01 -10.03
C TYR A 176 -16.85 -2.95 -8.73
N VAL A 177 -17.51 -2.76 -7.59
CA VAL A 177 -16.89 -2.71 -6.25
C VAL A 177 -16.88 -4.10 -5.63
N ILE A 178 -17.97 -4.86 -5.80
CA ILE A 178 -18.10 -6.20 -5.22
C ILE A 178 -17.02 -7.18 -5.69
N GLY A 179 -16.49 -7.97 -4.75
CA GLY A 179 -15.50 -9.01 -5.04
C GLY A 179 -14.06 -8.54 -5.11
N GLN A 180 -13.75 -7.35 -4.56
CA GLN A 180 -12.37 -6.92 -4.37
C GLN A 180 -11.56 -7.93 -3.54
N ARG A 181 -10.26 -8.03 -3.83
CA ARG A 181 -9.30 -8.93 -3.15
C ARG A 181 -8.00 -8.20 -2.81
N PHE A 182 -8.09 -6.90 -2.55
CA PHE A 182 -6.95 -6.07 -2.18
C PHE A 182 -6.65 -6.25 -0.70
N ASP A 183 -7.65 -5.98 0.15
CA ASP A 183 -7.45 -5.87 1.59
C ASP A 183 -8.79 -5.89 2.35
N MET A 184 -8.75 -5.97 3.67
CA MET A 184 -9.90 -5.79 4.54
C MET A 184 -10.36 -4.33 4.59
N THR A 185 -11.68 -4.16 4.64
CA THR A 185 -12.33 -2.89 5.01
C THR A 185 -12.13 -2.64 6.50
N SER A 186 -11.66 -1.45 6.88
CA SER A 186 -11.11 -1.11 8.19
C SER A 186 -11.94 -1.57 9.41
N ALA A 187 -11.25 -2.07 10.45
CA ALA A 187 -11.73 -2.11 11.83
C ALA A 187 -10.73 -1.37 12.76
N LEU A 188 -11.12 -1.08 13.99
CA LEU A 188 -10.40 -0.13 14.87
C LEU A 188 -9.24 -0.77 15.63
N ALA A 189 -7.98 -0.43 15.30
CA ALA A 189 -6.82 -0.45 16.25
C ALA A 189 -5.57 0.28 15.70
N PHE A 190 -5.18 1.46 16.22
CA PHE A 190 -3.89 2.08 15.88
C PHE A 190 -3.28 2.92 17.00
N LEU A 191 -2.00 3.28 16.84
CA LEU A 191 -1.20 4.03 17.80
C LEU A 191 -1.44 5.55 17.71
N ASP A 192 -1.32 6.17 16.53
CA ASP A 192 -1.57 7.61 16.34
C ASP A 192 -1.70 8.02 14.84
N ARG A 193 -2.59 8.97 14.50
CA ARG A 193 -2.87 9.49 13.15
C ARG A 193 -2.95 11.01 13.20
N CYS A 194 -2.44 11.68 12.17
CA CYS A 194 -2.81 13.08 11.94
C CYS A 194 -2.99 13.44 10.46
N SER A 195 -4.25 13.66 10.07
CA SER A 195 -4.63 14.51 8.92
C SER A 195 -5.08 15.84 9.52
N PHE A 196 -4.49 16.96 9.11
CA PHE A 196 -4.75 18.27 9.75
C PHE A 196 -6.14 18.85 9.40
N GLU A 197 -7.03 18.02 8.86
CA GLU A 197 -8.42 18.32 8.50
C GLU A 197 -9.14 19.12 9.61
N ASN A 198 -9.93 20.11 9.19
CA ASN A 198 -10.67 21.02 10.07
C ASN A 198 -9.80 21.87 11.03
N GLY A 199 -8.48 21.97 10.80
CA GLY A 199 -7.56 22.81 11.57
C GLY A 199 -7.19 22.22 12.94
N SER A 200 -7.43 20.93 13.13
CA SER A 200 -6.95 20.18 14.31
C SER A 200 -5.45 19.92 14.19
N MET A 201 -4.70 20.08 15.29
CA MET A 201 -3.29 19.65 15.35
C MET A 201 -3.14 18.20 15.85
N CYS A 202 -4.23 17.42 15.96
CA CYS A 202 -4.19 16.01 16.41
C CYS A 202 -3.37 15.79 17.69
N GLU A 203 -3.48 16.70 18.66
CA GLU A 203 -2.70 16.69 19.91
C GLU A 203 -1.17 16.88 19.76
N MET A 204 -0.67 17.17 18.56
CA MET A 204 0.72 17.57 18.33
C MET A 204 1.03 18.92 18.99
N VAL A 205 2.29 19.09 19.39
CA VAL A 205 2.77 20.30 20.07
C VAL A 205 3.82 21.00 19.22
N ARG A 206 3.63 22.30 18.98
CA ARG A 206 4.60 23.13 18.24
C ARG A 206 5.44 23.99 19.19
N CYS A 207 6.73 24.09 18.91
CA CYS A 207 7.65 24.98 19.59
C CYS A 207 8.40 25.83 18.56
N SER A 208 8.23 27.14 18.63
CA SER A 208 8.91 28.12 17.77
C SER A 208 10.08 28.78 18.49
N LYS A 209 11.20 28.98 17.80
CA LYS A 209 12.29 29.84 18.25
C LYS A 209 12.57 30.87 17.14
N ASN A 210 12.64 32.15 17.51
CA ASN A 210 12.81 33.28 16.57
C ASN A 210 11.63 33.45 15.60
N LYS A 211 11.89 33.82 14.33
CA LYS A 211 10.85 34.03 13.29
C LYS A 211 10.38 32.72 12.64
N ALA A 212 11.05 31.62 12.92
CA ALA A 212 10.73 30.29 12.44
C ALA A 212 9.57 29.67 13.25
N SER A 213 8.50 29.29 12.56
CA SER A 213 7.31 28.64 13.14
C SER A 213 6.75 27.58 12.19
N TRP A 214 6.09 26.59 12.77
CA TRP A 214 5.19 25.68 12.05
C TRP A 214 3.77 26.23 12.15
N ASP A 215 3.14 26.49 11.01
CA ASP A 215 1.80 27.07 10.93
C ASP A 215 0.86 26.16 10.12
N SER A 216 -0.35 25.99 10.63
CA SER A 216 -1.43 25.30 9.91
C SER A 216 -2.01 26.25 8.87
N VAL A 217 -1.96 25.85 7.61
CA VAL A 217 -2.38 26.66 6.46
C VAL A 217 -3.16 25.82 5.46
N THR A 218 -3.95 26.46 4.61
CA THR A 218 -4.72 25.80 3.54
C THR A 218 -4.06 25.95 2.16
N SER A 219 -3.12 26.89 2.01
CA SER A 219 -2.40 27.15 0.76
C SER A 219 -1.15 28.00 1.01
N VAL A 220 -0.10 27.77 0.23
CA VAL A 220 1.13 28.58 0.19
C VAL A 220 1.30 29.17 -1.22
N PRO A 221 1.73 30.45 -1.37
CA PRO A 221 1.89 31.09 -2.69
C PRO A 221 2.85 30.37 -3.64
N GLU A 222 3.93 29.80 -3.13
CA GLU A 222 4.94 29.02 -3.87
C GLU A 222 4.63 27.52 -3.89
N GLY A 223 3.42 27.14 -3.43
CA GLY A 223 3.00 25.76 -3.27
C GLY A 223 3.38 25.15 -1.91
N PRO A 224 2.60 24.17 -1.43
CA PRO A 224 1.45 23.58 -2.12
C PRO A 224 0.19 24.47 -2.02
N HIS A 225 -0.68 24.41 -3.03
CA HIS A 225 -1.92 25.21 -3.11
C HIS A 225 -3.14 24.55 -2.46
N SER A 226 -3.00 23.28 -2.06
CA SER A 226 -3.95 22.50 -1.28
C SER A 226 -3.18 21.48 -0.43
N GLY A 227 -3.80 20.97 0.63
CA GLY A 227 -3.28 19.80 1.35
C GLY A 227 -3.24 18.56 0.45
N HIS A 228 -2.52 17.54 0.91
CA HIS A 228 -2.45 16.28 0.22
C HIS A 228 -3.80 15.56 0.31
N SER A 229 -4.50 15.67 1.44
CA SER A 229 -5.76 14.96 1.72
C SER A 229 -6.80 15.18 0.61
N ASN A 230 -6.95 16.40 0.09
CA ASN A 230 -7.94 16.76 -0.94
C ASN A 230 -7.39 17.02 -2.36
N LEU A 231 -6.17 16.53 -2.67
CA LEU A 231 -5.64 16.61 -4.04
C LEU A 231 -6.58 15.95 -5.06
N GLY A 232 -7.03 16.72 -6.06
CA GLY A 232 -7.92 16.25 -7.11
C GLY A 232 -9.43 16.35 -6.81
N VAL A 233 -9.83 16.85 -5.63
CA VAL A 233 -11.25 17.03 -5.24
C VAL A 233 -11.85 18.35 -5.81
N SER A 234 -11.11 19.10 -6.61
CA SER A 234 -11.62 20.34 -7.24
C SER A 234 -12.76 20.04 -8.23
N GLY A 235 -13.94 20.60 -7.94
CA GLY A 235 -15.15 20.46 -8.75
C GLY A 235 -14.98 20.75 -10.24
N GLY A 236 -15.96 20.24 -11.00
CA GLY A 236 -16.05 20.36 -12.45
C GLY A 236 -15.83 21.77 -13.03
N PRO A 237 -15.68 21.86 -14.35
CA PRO A 237 -15.00 22.96 -15.02
C PRO A 237 -15.54 24.32 -14.59
N LEU A 238 -14.62 25.19 -14.16
CA LEU A 238 -14.80 26.63 -13.97
C LEU A 238 -15.28 27.26 -15.28
N ASN A 239 -16.59 27.22 -15.52
CA ASN A 239 -17.24 28.12 -16.47
C ASN A 239 -17.76 29.33 -15.70
N SER A 240 -17.03 30.44 -15.88
CA SER A 240 -17.49 31.77 -15.60
C SER A 240 -18.84 32.04 -16.26
N SER A 241 -19.93 32.00 -15.51
CA SER A 241 -21.11 32.86 -15.75
C SER A 241 -22.11 32.74 -14.61
N SER A 242 -22.36 33.87 -13.94
CA SER A 242 -23.51 34.04 -13.05
C SER A 242 -24.81 33.71 -13.78
N PRO A 243 -25.82 33.21 -13.06
CA PRO A 243 -27.11 33.85 -13.19
C PRO A 243 -27.82 34.08 -11.85
N THR A 244 -28.61 35.14 -11.90
CA THR A 244 -29.48 35.73 -10.89
C THR A 244 -30.76 34.93 -10.62
N SER A 245 -31.16 34.95 -9.34
CA SER A 245 -32.52 35.09 -8.79
C SER A 245 -33.64 34.05 -9.02
N ASN A 246 -34.25 33.69 -7.87
CA ASN A 246 -35.67 33.44 -7.58
C ASN A 246 -36.35 32.16 -8.10
N ALA A 247 -36.59 31.21 -7.19
CA ALA A 247 -37.89 30.55 -7.04
C ALA A 247 -38.00 29.84 -5.67
N SER A 248 -39.01 30.21 -4.88
CA SER A 248 -39.45 29.56 -3.65
C SER A 248 -40.58 28.57 -3.94
N VAL A 249 -40.43 27.30 -3.56
CA VAL A 249 -41.51 26.28 -3.57
C VAL A 249 -41.44 25.45 -2.27
N PRO A 250 -42.58 25.09 -1.64
CA PRO A 250 -42.62 24.65 -0.25
C PRO A 250 -42.40 23.14 -0.07
N ILE A 251 -41.88 22.80 1.11
CA ILE A 251 -41.53 21.46 1.58
C ILE A 251 -42.78 20.77 2.16
N ASN A 252 -43.05 19.53 1.74
CA ASN A 252 -43.84 18.58 2.55
C ASN A 252 -43.31 17.13 2.35
N ALA A 253 -42.98 16.53 3.49
CA ALA A 253 -42.43 15.21 3.86
C ALA A 253 -42.70 13.98 2.96
N THR A 254 -41.72 13.07 2.86
CA THR A 254 -41.59 11.86 3.72
C THR A 254 -40.25 11.12 3.49
N SER A 255 -39.74 10.52 4.55
CA SER A 255 -38.41 9.96 4.80
C SER A 255 -37.99 8.74 3.97
N ALA A 256 -36.80 8.85 3.36
CA ALA A 256 -35.84 7.78 3.13
C ALA A 256 -34.45 8.33 3.54
N PRO A 257 -33.54 7.54 4.15
CA PRO A 257 -32.17 8.02 4.34
C PRO A 257 -31.51 8.06 2.97
N ASP A 258 -31.38 9.26 2.44
CA ASP A 258 -30.65 9.55 1.22
C ASP A 258 -29.16 9.33 1.52
N PHE A 259 -28.64 8.15 1.18
CA PHE A 259 -27.19 7.95 1.08
C PHE A 259 -26.77 8.50 -0.28
N SER A 260 -26.92 9.80 -0.42
CA SER A 260 -26.28 10.54 -1.49
C SER A 260 -24.78 10.28 -1.37
N THR A 261 -24.12 10.10 -2.52
CA THR A 261 -22.73 10.51 -2.78
C THR A 261 -22.21 11.47 -1.71
N PRO A 262 -20.96 11.33 -1.19
CA PRO A 262 -20.43 12.32 -0.27
C PRO A 262 -20.78 13.67 -0.86
N ALA A 263 -21.59 14.44 -0.14
CA ALA A 263 -21.61 15.85 -0.39
C ALA A 263 -20.13 16.23 -0.44
N ALA A 264 -19.73 17.02 -1.42
CA ALA A 264 -18.51 17.78 -1.27
C ALA A 264 -18.74 18.69 -0.07
N ASP A 265 -18.62 18.13 1.14
CA ASP A 265 -18.15 18.86 2.29
C ASP A 265 -16.83 19.40 1.79
N THR A 266 -16.85 20.67 1.42
CA THR A 266 -15.64 21.47 1.32
C THR A 266 -15.10 21.59 2.74
N GLU A 267 -14.67 20.46 3.32
CA GLU A 267 -13.78 20.46 4.46
C GLU A 267 -12.55 21.21 3.98
N THR A 268 -12.33 22.36 4.60
CA THR A 268 -11.12 23.12 4.40
C THR A 268 -9.94 22.22 4.74
N ASP A 269 -9.18 21.85 3.72
CA ASP A 269 -7.98 21.03 3.84
C ASP A 269 -6.85 21.88 4.43
N PHE A 270 -6.17 21.37 5.45
CA PHE A 270 -5.05 22.05 6.07
C PHE A 270 -3.82 21.14 6.04
N PHE A 271 -2.66 21.75 6.03
CA PHE A 271 -1.38 21.10 6.20
C PHE A 271 -0.47 21.98 7.07
N MET A 272 0.60 21.39 7.60
CA MET A 272 1.58 22.13 8.39
C MET A 272 2.69 22.67 7.50
N HIS A 273 2.95 23.97 7.59
CA HIS A 273 3.98 24.64 6.81
C HIS A 273 5.03 25.30 7.72
N PHE A 274 6.29 24.98 7.46
CA PHE A 274 7.45 25.67 7.98
C PHE A 274 7.97 26.65 6.93
N SER A 275 7.70 27.94 7.12
CA SER A 275 8.16 28.97 6.18
C SER A 275 9.63 29.32 6.42
N THR A 276 10.44 29.22 5.36
CA THR A 276 11.83 29.68 5.35
C THR A 276 11.99 31.07 4.71
N ALA A 277 10.93 31.64 4.13
CA ALA A 277 10.97 32.93 3.45
C ALA A 277 11.33 34.12 4.35
N THR A 278 10.91 34.09 5.63
CA THR A 278 11.16 35.18 6.60
C THR A 278 12.16 34.80 7.69
N ALA A 279 12.67 33.57 7.67
CA ALA A 279 13.57 33.02 8.67
C ALA A 279 15.03 33.41 8.37
N ASP A 280 15.81 33.65 9.42
CA ASP A 280 17.25 33.93 9.29
C ASP A 280 18.02 32.58 9.17
N GLU A 281 19.18 32.55 8.50
CA GLU A 281 19.98 31.32 8.33
C GLU A 281 20.23 30.63 9.69
N GLY A 282 19.95 29.32 9.76
CA GLY A 282 20.11 28.53 10.98
C GLY A 282 18.93 28.60 11.97
N ASP A 283 17.90 29.42 11.70
CA ASP A 283 16.64 29.38 12.44
C ASP A 283 15.99 27.99 12.31
N ARG A 284 15.31 27.56 13.39
CA ARG A 284 14.70 26.24 13.50
C ARG A 284 13.30 26.33 14.11
N ALA A 285 12.39 25.51 13.62
CA ALA A 285 11.07 25.27 14.24
C ALA A 285 10.81 23.78 14.41
N LYS A 286 10.13 23.42 15.49
CA LYS A 286 9.86 22.01 15.85
C LYS A 286 8.37 21.74 15.97
N MET A 287 7.97 20.57 15.54
CA MET A 287 6.64 20.00 15.70
C MET A 287 6.78 18.56 16.20
N ASP A 288 6.24 18.30 17.39
CA ASP A 288 6.39 17.03 18.10
C ASP A 288 5.08 16.24 18.12
N THR A 289 5.16 14.92 17.92
CA THR A 289 4.03 14.01 18.15
C THR A 289 3.75 13.84 19.65
N MET A 290 2.61 13.24 20.00
CA MET A 290 2.39 12.77 21.36
C MET A 290 3.39 11.66 21.74
N ARG A 291 3.58 11.42 23.05
CA ARG A 291 4.39 10.29 23.53
C ARG A 291 3.67 8.98 23.23
N MET A 292 4.37 8.05 22.61
CA MET A 292 3.86 6.75 22.18
C MET A 292 4.70 5.64 22.77
N THR A 293 4.07 4.55 23.22
CA THR A 293 4.77 3.40 23.79
C THR A 293 4.62 2.20 22.84
N PRO A 294 5.74 1.64 22.32
CA PRO A 294 5.71 0.43 21.52
C PRO A 294 5.02 -0.72 22.27
N ARG A 295 4.17 -1.47 21.59
CA ARG A 295 3.43 -2.61 22.16
C ARG A 295 4.01 -3.95 21.73
N ARG A 296 4.72 -3.99 20.61
CA ARG A 296 5.34 -5.19 20.08
C ARG A 296 6.66 -5.46 20.76
N LYS A 297 6.98 -6.75 20.90
CA LYS A 297 8.33 -7.20 21.29
C LYS A 297 9.39 -6.77 20.28
N CYS A 298 8.97 -6.57 19.04
CA CYS A 298 9.82 -6.12 17.97
C CYS A 298 9.80 -4.60 17.90
N SER A 299 10.95 -4.00 18.16
CA SER A 299 11.16 -2.56 18.05
C SER A 299 11.31 -2.17 16.59
N VAL A 300 10.19 -2.19 15.87
CA VAL A 300 10.07 -1.86 14.46
C VAL A 300 8.87 -0.94 14.31
N GLN A 301 9.11 0.28 13.83
CA GLN A 301 8.04 1.19 13.45
C GLN A 301 8.34 1.82 12.09
N CYS A 302 7.30 2.24 11.40
CA CYS A 302 7.38 2.99 10.18
C CYS A 302 6.64 4.31 10.34
N LEU A 303 7.40 5.41 10.33
CA LEU A 303 6.84 6.73 10.14
C LEU A 303 6.68 6.98 8.65
N GLN A 304 5.53 7.48 8.25
CA GLN A 304 5.28 7.93 6.89
C GLN A 304 4.51 9.25 6.88
N PHE A 305 4.79 10.09 5.90
CA PHE A 305 4.14 11.38 5.74
C PHE A 305 4.35 11.88 4.32
N PHE A 306 3.42 12.71 3.85
CA PHE A 306 3.61 13.47 2.62
C PHE A 306 4.32 14.78 2.93
N TYR A 307 5.25 15.19 2.07
CA TYR A 307 5.92 16.48 2.19
C TYR A 307 5.98 17.21 0.84
N TYR A 308 6.06 18.54 0.92
CA TYR A 308 6.24 19.43 -0.22
C TYR A 308 7.39 20.40 0.08
N HIS A 309 8.30 20.61 -0.87
CA HIS A 309 9.44 21.50 -0.68
C HIS A 309 9.42 22.64 -1.71
N SER A 310 9.06 23.85 -1.27
CA SER A 310 9.12 25.11 -2.05
C SER A 310 10.25 26.03 -1.58
N GLY A 311 11.13 25.53 -0.72
CA GLY A 311 12.22 26.28 -0.12
C GLY A 311 13.46 26.38 -0.99
N ASN A 312 14.56 26.79 -0.36
CA ASN A 312 15.88 26.72 -0.97
C ASN A 312 16.45 25.29 -0.85
N GLU A 313 17.29 24.85 -1.79
CA GLU A 313 17.91 23.52 -1.78
C GLU A 313 18.72 23.19 -0.50
N SER A 314 19.20 24.23 0.19
CA SER A 314 19.95 24.12 1.44
C SER A 314 19.07 24.02 2.69
N ASP A 315 17.77 24.32 2.58
CA ASP A 315 16.82 24.18 3.67
C ASP A 315 16.67 22.69 4.02
N GLN A 316 16.41 22.39 5.29
CA GLN A 316 16.41 21.02 5.78
C GLN A 316 15.14 20.71 6.57
N LEU A 317 14.59 19.51 6.37
CA LEU A 317 13.60 18.92 7.25
C LEU A 317 14.23 17.71 7.96
N ASN A 318 14.55 17.88 9.24
CA ASN A 318 15.17 16.87 10.07
C ASN A 318 14.12 16.10 10.87
N ILE A 319 14.17 14.78 10.83
CA ILE A 319 13.29 13.88 11.58
C ILE A 319 14.09 13.27 12.73
N TRP A 320 13.64 13.54 13.94
CA TRP A 320 14.26 13.05 15.17
C TRP A 320 13.34 12.10 15.89
N ILE A 321 13.93 11.09 16.52
CA ILE A 321 13.27 10.29 17.55
C ILE A 321 13.76 10.74 18.92
N ARG A 322 12.87 10.80 19.89
CA ARG A 322 13.20 11.08 21.29
C ARG A 322 12.64 9.97 22.17
N GLU A 323 13.49 9.11 22.71
CA GLU A 323 13.10 8.04 23.64
C GLU A 323 13.24 8.49 25.10
N PHE A 324 12.29 8.08 25.95
CA PHE A 324 12.24 8.43 27.36
C PHE A 324 12.49 7.18 28.22
N ASP A 325 13.33 7.31 29.24
CA ASP A 325 13.66 6.17 30.11
C ASP A 325 12.48 5.74 30.99
N ASP A 326 11.69 6.70 31.47
CA ASP A 326 10.50 6.48 32.28
C ASP A 326 9.54 7.69 32.24
N GLU A 327 8.47 7.66 33.03
CA GLU A 327 7.47 8.73 33.12
C GLU A 327 8.00 10.05 33.73
N PHE A 328 9.11 10.00 34.47
CA PHE A 328 9.75 11.15 35.11
C PHE A 328 10.81 11.81 34.21
N ASP A 329 11.29 11.10 33.20
CA ASP A 329 12.15 11.66 32.17
C ASP A 329 11.38 12.68 31.30
N GLN A 330 11.66 13.96 31.56
CA GLN A 330 11.12 15.08 30.80
C GLN A 330 12.00 15.45 29.60
N THR A 331 13.23 14.96 29.56
CA THR A 331 14.23 15.36 28.56
C THR A 331 14.30 14.40 27.38
N GLY A 332 14.33 13.10 27.64
CA GLY A 332 14.52 12.05 26.65
C GLY A 332 15.89 12.09 25.97
N THR A 333 16.28 10.97 25.37
CA THR A 333 17.44 10.84 24.49
C THR A 333 17.01 11.07 23.05
N ARG A 334 17.57 12.09 22.41
CA ARG A 334 17.24 12.50 21.03
C ARG A 334 18.25 11.96 20.02
N GLN A 335 17.76 11.36 18.95
CA GLN A 335 18.55 10.78 17.85
C GLN A 335 17.99 11.21 16.50
N LEU A 336 18.87 11.59 15.56
CA LEU A 336 18.46 11.90 14.18
C LEU A 336 18.18 10.57 13.46
N VAL A 337 17.02 10.46 12.83
CA VAL A 337 16.58 9.23 12.14
C VAL A 337 16.27 9.44 10.67
N GLY A 338 16.06 10.70 10.25
CA GLY A 338 15.92 11.06 8.84
C GLY A 338 16.26 12.53 8.61
N GLN A 339 16.64 12.86 7.39
CA GLN A 339 16.92 14.23 6.95
C GLN A 339 16.53 14.35 5.49
N ILE A 340 15.71 15.35 5.16
CA ILE A 340 15.32 15.69 3.79
C ILE A 340 15.98 17.02 3.43
N THR A 341 16.69 17.03 2.30
CA THR A 341 17.43 18.17 1.72
C THR A 341 17.47 18.02 0.21
N GLY A 342 17.82 19.09 -0.51
CA GLY A 342 17.92 19.08 -1.96
C GLY A 342 16.93 20.02 -2.62
N PRO A 343 16.92 20.10 -3.95
CA PRO A 343 16.12 21.06 -4.70
C PRO A 343 14.63 21.02 -4.36
N PRO A 344 13.92 22.16 -4.53
CA PRO A 344 12.48 22.19 -4.39
C PRO A 344 11.81 21.30 -5.45
N ALA A 345 10.63 20.81 -5.09
CA ALA A 345 9.79 19.97 -5.94
C ALA A 345 8.38 20.54 -5.90
N ASP A 346 7.78 20.73 -7.07
CA ASP A 346 6.47 21.35 -7.25
C ASP A 346 5.29 20.36 -7.03
N TYR A 347 5.53 19.29 -6.28
CA TYR A 347 4.59 18.20 -6.05
C TYR A 347 4.77 17.58 -4.66
N TRP A 348 3.72 16.92 -4.17
CA TRP A 348 3.76 16.18 -2.92
C TRP A 348 4.54 14.88 -3.08
N GLN A 349 5.41 14.60 -2.11
CA GLN A 349 6.29 13.44 -2.09
C GLN A 349 6.00 12.60 -0.85
N LEU A 350 6.02 11.28 -0.99
CA LEU A 350 5.83 10.36 0.13
C LEU A 350 7.18 9.94 0.74
N GLN A 351 7.35 10.21 2.03
CA GLN A 351 8.53 9.77 2.79
C GLN A 351 8.19 8.61 3.71
N HIS A 352 9.10 7.64 3.81
CA HIS A 352 9.11 6.61 4.84
C HIS A 352 10.38 6.73 5.68
N VAL A 353 10.26 6.62 7.00
CA VAL A 353 11.38 6.68 7.96
C VAL A 353 11.27 5.48 8.90
N PRO A 354 12.16 4.47 8.79
CA PRO A 354 12.17 3.35 9.70
C PRO A 354 12.66 3.80 11.08
N LEU A 355 11.93 3.41 12.12
CA LEU A 355 12.25 3.67 13.52
C LEU A 355 12.39 2.34 14.27
N ASN A 356 13.12 2.37 15.38
CA ASN A 356 13.41 1.20 16.21
C ASN A 356 13.25 1.48 17.70
N ALA A 357 12.23 2.25 18.06
CA ALA A 357 11.94 2.62 19.44
C ALA A 357 11.70 1.36 20.29
N THR A 358 12.37 1.30 21.43
CA THR A 358 12.24 0.23 22.44
C THR A 358 11.47 0.70 23.67
N LYS A 359 11.41 2.02 23.88
CA LYS A 359 10.77 2.67 25.02
C LYS A 359 9.69 3.64 24.52
N THR A 360 9.00 4.28 25.47
CA THR A 360 8.14 5.41 25.16
C THR A 360 8.94 6.47 24.40
N PHE A 361 8.43 6.92 23.25
CA PHE A 361 9.12 7.82 22.36
C PHE A 361 8.21 8.90 21.76
N GLN A 362 8.83 9.91 21.15
CA GLN A 362 8.19 10.93 20.33
C GLN A 362 8.95 11.08 19.02
N VAL A 363 8.23 11.45 17.96
CA VAL A 363 8.83 11.91 16.70
C VAL A 363 8.80 13.43 16.69
N GLU A 364 9.90 14.04 16.29
CA GLU A 364 10.09 15.48 16.20
C GLU A 364 10.45 15.86 14.76
N PHE A 365 9.62 16.69 14.14
CA PHE A 365 9.85 17.31 12.83
C PHE A 365 10.51 18.67 13.05
N GLU A 366 11.80 18.79 12.71
CA GLU A 366 12.56 20.03 12.85
C GLU A 366 12.89 20.61 11.47
N GLY A 367 12.19 21.68 11.09
CA GLY A 367 12.54 22.49 9.93
C GLY A 367 13.70 23.42 10.28
N GLN A 368 14.68 23.53 9.37
CA GLN A 368 15.84 24.41 9.51
C GLN A 368 16.06 25.22 8.22
N LYS A 369 16.22 26.54 8.37
CA LYS A 369 16.63 27.43 7.28
C LYS A 369 18.10 27.19 6.92
N GLY A 370 18.40 26.91 5.67
CA GLY A 370 19.75 26.80 5.13
C GLY A 370 20.31 28.14 4.62
N ASP A 371 21.50 28.10 3.99
CA ASP A 371 22.09 29.28 3.33
C ASP A 371 21.40 29.56 1.97
N GLY A 372 21.09 30.82 1.69
CA GLY A 372 20.46 31.22 0.43
C GLY A 372 19.01 31.68 0.57
N ASN A 373 18.54 32.41 -0.44
CA ASN A 373 17.19 32.96 -0.44
C ASN A 373 16.15 31.86 -0.67
N SER A 374 15.09 31.89 0.14
CA SER A 374 13.91 31.04 -0.01
C SER A 374 12.67 31.92 -0.14
N SER A 375 11.70 31.50 -0.95
CA SER A 375 10.37 32.12 -1.07
C SER A 375 9.26 31.26 -0.44
N GLY A 376 9.54 30.00 -0.12
CA GLY A 376 8.59 29.03 0.42
C GLY A 376 9.08 28.38 1.71
N GLY A 377 9.15 27.04 1.70
CA GLY A 377 9.66 26.24 2.81
C GLY A 377 9.26 24.77 2.70
N PHE A 378 9.08 24.10 3.85
CA PHE A 378 8.63 22.71 3.91
C PHE A 378 7.19 22.63 4.36
N SER A 379 6.39 21.81 3.68
CA SER A 379 5.03 21.47 4.11
C SER A 379 4.93 19.97 4.39
N VAL A 380 4.17 19.58 5.39
CA VAL A 380 3.96 18.18 5.81
C VAL A 380 2.48 17.93 6.03
N ASP A 381 2.01 16.76 5.59
CA ASP A 381 0.62 16.33 5.70
C ASP A 381 0.50 14.79 5.78
N ASP A 382 -0.70 14.30 6.12
CA ASP A 382 -1.07 12.87 6.19
C ASP A 382 -0.04 12.00 6.96
N ILE A 383 0.32 12.42 8.18
CA ILE A 383 1.31 11.74 9.02
C ILE A 383 0.69 10.46 9.60
N ASN A 384 1.31 9.31 9.33
CA ASN A 384 0.95 8.01 9.88
C ASN A 384 2.17 7.33 10.53
N LEU A 385 2.00 6.74 11.71
CA LEU A 385 3.07 6.04 12.43
C LEU A 385 2.61 4.67 12.92
N SER A 386 3.09 3.61 12.27
CA SER A 386 2.71 2.22 12.52
C SER A 386 3.83 1.41 13.17
N GLU A 387 3.49 0.39 13.95
CA GLU A 387 4.44 -0.63 14.41
C GLU A 387 4.65 -1.72 13.32
N THR A 388 4.98 -1.30 12.10
CA THR A 388 5.25 -2.17 10.93
C THR A 388 6.61 -1.84 10.31
N GLU A 389 7.15 -2.74 9.48
CA GLU A 389 8.33 -2.44 8.67
C GLU A 389 7.99 -1.41 7.59
N CYS A 390 8.92 -0.48 7.31
CA CYS A 390 8.79 0.39 6.15
C CYS A 390 9.06 -0.37 4.85
N PRO A 391 8.41 0.02 3.73
CA PRO A 391 8.84 -0.46 2.42
C PRO A 391 10.30 -0.08 2.18
N HIS A 392 11.06 -0.96 1.52
CA HIS A 392 12.48 -0.67 1.28
C HIS A 392 12.64 0.53 0.35
N ARG A 393 11.77 0.65 -0.66
CA ARG A 393 11.80 1.74 -1.64
C ARG A 393 10.38 2.16 -2.05
N THR A 394 10.27 3.41 -2.45
CA THR A 394 9.05 4.02 -3.00
C THR A 394 9.38 4.54 -4.39
N TRP A 395 8.56 4.19 -5.38
CA TRP A 395 8.64 4.70 -6.74
C TRP A 395 7.37 5.49 -7.05
N GLN A 396 7.51 6.80 -7.17
CA GLN A 396 6.43 7.70 -7.58
C GLN A 396 6.42 7.85 -9.10
N ILE A 397 5.25 7.71 -9.70
CA ILE A 397 5.02 8.00 -11.13
C ILE A 397 4.00 9.13 -11.18
N ARG A 398 4.40 10.23 -11.81
CA ARG A 398 3.59 11.45 -11.95
C ARG A 398 2.81 11.48 -13.25
N ASP A 399 1.72 12.25 -13.27
CA ASP A 399 0.85 12.47 -14.43
C ASP A 399 0.39 11.18 -15.12
N VAL A 400 0.09 10.12 -14.36
CA VAL A 400 -0.16 8.78 -14.92
C VAL A 400 -1.31 8.75 -15.92
N GLU A 401 -2.32 9.59 -15.71
CA GLU A 401 -3.50 9.66 -16.57
C GLU A 401 -3.11 10.09 -17.98
N ARG A 402 -2.22 11.09 -18.11
CA ARG A 402 -1.68 11.55 -19.40
C ARG A 402 -0.77 10.51 -20.05
N LEU A 403 -0.01 9.77 -19.25
CA LEU A 403 0.89 8.72 -19.74
C LEU A 403 0.15 7.46 -20.20
N SER A 404 -1.09 7.27 -19.75
CA SER A 404 -1.92 6.09 -20.06
C SER A 404 -2.66 6.15 -21.39
N ASP A 405 -2.66 7.31 -22.06
CA ASP A 405 -3.30 7.49 -23.38
C ASP A 405 -2.60 6.70 -24.50
N ALA A 406 -1.33 6.31 -24.28
CA ALA A 406 -0.54 5.49 -25.19
C ALA A 406 0.25 4.43 -24.40
N ASP A 407 0.65 3.36 -25.09
CA ASP A 407 1.57 2.37 -24.51
C ASP A 407 2.89 3.05 -24.12
N SER A 408 3.22 3.03 -22.84
CA SER A 408 4.49 3.56 -22.34
C SER A 408 5.16 2.59 -21.37
N THR A 409 6.49 2.59 -21.38
CA THR A 409 7.32 1.79 -20.46
C THR A 409 8.11 2.74 -19.60
N LEU A 410 7.99 2.59 -18.30
CA LEU A 410 8.67 3.39 -17.29
C LEU A 410 9.60 2.51 -16.48
N TYR A 411 10.73 3.08 -16.08
CA TYR A 411 11.73 2.43 -15.25
C TYR A 411 11.95 3.24 -13.98
N SER A 412 11.98 2.58 -12.82
CA SER A 412 12.40 3.26 -11.60
C SER A 412 13.90 3.60 -11.63
N PRO A 413 14.39 4.44 -10.72
CA PRO A 413 15.81 4.45 -10.37
C PRO A 413 16.32 3.05 -10.00
N ARG A 414 17.64 2.85 -10.07
CA ARG A 414 18.28 1.65 -9.53
C ARG A 414 18.22 1.67 -8.01
N TYR A 415 17.80 0.56 -7.45
CA TYR A 415 17.71 0.35 -6.01
C TYR A 415 18.60 -0.81 -5.58
N TYR A 416 18.86 -0.87 -4.27
CA TYR A 416 19.57 -1.96 -3.63
C TYR A 416 18.70 -2.58 -2.54
N SER A 417 18.66 -3.91 -2.50
CA SER A 417 18.05 -4.65 -1.39
C SER A 417 18.92 -4.54 -0.13
N PRO A 418 18.39 -4.85 1.07
CA PRO A 418 19.15 -4.70 2.31
C PRO A 418 20.44 -5.54 2.37
N ASP A 419 20.45 -6.66 1.66
CA ASP A 419 21.58 -7.58 1.50
C ASP A 419 22.43 -7.30 0.25
N GLY A 420 22.10 -6.27 -0.53
CA GLY A 420 23.00 -5.69 -1.53
C GLY A 420 22.72 -6.02 -3.00
N TYR A 421 21.68 -6.77 -3.35
CA TYR A 421 21.30 -7.01 -4.75
C TYR A 421 20.75 -5.72 -5.37
N ALA A 422 21.27 -5.35 -6.54
CA ALA A 422 20.74 -4.23 -7.30
C ALA A 422 19.52 -4.66 -8.13
N TYR A 423 18.47 -3.85 -8.13
CA TYR A 423 17.26 -4.09 -8.89
C TYR A 423 16.64 -2.80 -9.43
N GLN A 424 15.75 -2.96 -10.41
CA GLN A 424 14.99 -1.88 -11.03
C GLN A 424 13.55 -2.35 -11.28
N MET A 425 12.58 -1.48 -10.99
CA MET A 425 11.18 -1.70 -11.37
C MET A 425 10.96 -1.30 -12.83
N GLU A 426 10.05 -2.02 -13.48
CA GLU A 426 9.58 -1.75 -14.83
C GLU A 426 8.05 -1.76 -14.82
N ALA A 427 7.42 -0.66 -15.23
CA ALA A 427 5.98 -0.55 -15.39
C ALA A 427 5.62 -0.34 -16.86
N TYR A 428 4.71 -1.15 -17.38
CA TYR A 428 4.12 -0.94 -18.70
C TYR A 428 2.73 -0.36 -18.50
N LEU A 429 2.57 0.92 -18.80
CA LEU A 429 1.28 1.59 -18.76
C LEU A 429 0.55 1.29 -20.08
N ARG A 430 -0.57 0.58 -19.97
CA ARG A 430 -1.50 0.34 -21.07
C ARG A 430 -2.77 1.17 -20.83
N PRO A 431 -3.56 1.48 -21.87
CA PRO A 431 -4.81 2.22 -21.71
C PRO A 431 -5.81 1.60 -20.72
N SER A 432 -5.80 0.27 -20.58
CA SER A 432 -6.75 -0.47 -19.74
C SER A 432 -6.18 -0.99 -18.42
N TYR A 433 -4.86 -1.14 -18.29
CA TYR A 433 -4.21 -1.74 -17.13
C TYR A 433 -2.71 -1.42 -17.07
N ILE A 434 -2.08 -1.72 -15.94
CA ILE A 434 -0.63 -1.63 -15.77
C ILE A 434 -0.05 -3.03 -15.59
N ASP A 435 1.02 -3.36 -16.31
CA ASP A 435 1.89 -4.49 -15.97
C ASP A 435 3.06 -4.00 -15.13
N VAL A 436 3.48 -4.76 -14.12
CA VAL A 436 4.57 -4.37 -13.22
C VAL A 436 5.55 -5.52 -13.03
N PHE A 437 6.83 -5.24 -13.26
CA PHE A 437 7.92 -6.20 -13.16
C PHE A 437 9.06 -5.62 -12.35
N LEU A 438 9.91 -6.50 -11.83
CA LEU A 438 11.22 -6.15 -11.30
C LEU A 438 12.28 -6.98 -12.04
N ARG A 439 13.39 -6.33 -12.34
CA ARG A 439 14.58 -6.94 -12.95
C ARG A 439 15.80 -6.73 -12.06
N LEU A 440 16.63 -7.76 -11.94
CA LEU A 440 17.95 -7.61 -11.34
C LEU A 440 18.85 -6.87 -12.33
N VAL A 441 19.68 -5.99 -11.80
CA VAL A 441 20.61 -5.17 -12.59
C VAL A 441 22.01 -5.31 -12.01
N SER A 442 23.04 -5.05 -12.82
CA SER A 442 24.41 -5.12 -12.30
C SER A 442 24.66 -4.01 -11.29
N GLY A 443 25.13 -4.39 -10.10
CA GLY A 443 25.45 -3.50 -8.99
C GLY A 443 26.89 -3.64 -8.50
N ASP A 444 27.28 -2.78 -7.56
CA ASP A 444 28.65 -2.73 -7.02
C ASP A 444 28.99 -3.93 -6.11
N ASN A 445 27.98 -4.61 -5.58
CA ASN A 445 28.13 -5.70 -4.63
C ASN A 445 28.16 -7.08 -5.30
N ASP A 446 27.91 -7.18 -6.60
CA ASP A 446 27.55 -8.44 -7.27
C ASP A 446 28.57 -9.57 -7.09
N ASP A 447 29.87 -9.24 -7.06
CA ASP A 447 30.96 -10.20 -6.92
C ASP A 447 31.01 -10.88 -5.54
N GLN A 448 30.31 -10.32 -4.55
CA GLN A 448 30.20 -10.84 -3.18
C GLN A 448 28.87 -11.56 -2.93
N LEU A 449 27.92 -11.46 -3.86
CA LEU A 449 26.58 -12.01 -3.71
C LEU A 449 26.49 -13.43 -4.26
N GLN A 450 25.44 -14.13 -3.81
CA GLN A 450 25.15 -15.49 -4.27
C GLN A 450 24.29 -15.45 -5.54
N TRP A 451 24.68 -16.24 -6.55
CA TRP A 451 23.95 -16.34 -7.80
C TRP A 451 23.65 -17.82 -8.16
N PRO A 452 22.46 -18.13 -8.72
CA PRO A 452 21.30 -17.23 -8.90
C PRO A 452 20.72 -16.74 -7.55
N CYS A 453 20.12 -15.55 -7.55
CA CYS A 453 19.63 -14.84 -6.36
C CYS A 453 18.65 -15.72 -5.55
N PRO A 454 19.01 -16.19 -4.35
CA PRO A 454 18.27 -17.28 -3.72
C PRO A 454 17.22 -16.79 -2.71
N TRP A 455 15.94 -17.11 -2.89
CA TRP A 455 14.91 -16.99 -1.84
C TRP A 455 14.62 -15.56 -1.33
N ARG A 456 14.74 -14.55 -2.20
CA ARG A 456 14.33 -13.19 -1.87
C ARG A 456 12.86 -13.04 -2.22
N GLN A 457 12.02 -12.75 -1.24
CA GLN A 457 10.63 -12.39 -1.50
C GLN A 457 10.56 -10.92 -1.92
N VAL A 458 10.13 -10.72 -3.16
CA VAL A 458 9.78 -9.41 -3.71
C VAL A 458 8.32 -9.17 -3.43
N THR A 459 8.00 -8.03 -2.81
CA THR A 459 6.64 -7.55 -2.60
C THR A 459 6.51 -6.21 -3.29
N ILE A 460 5.51 -6.11 -4.17
CA ILE A 460 5.15 -4.89 -4.88
C ILE A 460 3.75 -4.51 -4.42
N SER A 461 3.61 -3.33 -3.84
CA SER A 461 2.34 -2.77 -3.42
C SER A 461 2.07 -1.48 -4.17
N MET A 462 0.90 -1.34 -4.76
CA MET A 462 0.41 -0.05 -5.23
C MET A 462 -0.41 0.58 -4.12
N LEU A 463 0.02 1.76 -3.68
CA LEU A 463 -0.53 2.45 -2.53
C LEU A 463 -1.91 3.03 -2.83
N ASP A 464 -2.89 2.68 -1.99
CA ASP A 464 -4.09 3.49 -1.82
C ASP A 464 -3.74 4.68 -0.93
N GLN A 465 -3.86 5.90 -1.46
CA GLN A 465 -3.38 7.15 -0.86
C GLN A 465 -4.39 7.80 0.09
N ASN A 466 -5.22 6.97 0.75
CA ASN A 466 -6.10 7.42 1.82
C ASN A 466 -5.25 8.08 2.94
N PRO A 467 -5.64 9.27 3.45
CA PRO A 467 -4.98 9.93 4.58
C PRO A 467 -4.78 9.03 5.80
N ASP A 468 -5.74 8.11 6.03
CA ASP A 468 -5.72 7.15 7.12
C ASP A 468 -5.20 5.80 6.65
N ILE A 469 -4.04 5.38 7.18
CA ILE A 469 -3.44 4.09 6.85
C ILE A 469 -4.38 2.90 7.11
N GLN A 470 -5.29 2.98 8.09
CA GLN A 470 -6.22 1.89 8.40
C GLN A 470 -7.29 1.69 7.32
N GLN A 471 -7.60 2.75 6.58
CA GLN A 471 -8.61 2.75 5.52
C GLN A 471 -8.01 2.44 4.15
N ARG A 472 -6.68 2.31 4.06
CA ARG A 472 -6.01 1.99 2.80
C ARG A 472 -6.30 0.56 2.41
N MET A 473 -6.71 0.38 1.17
CA MET A 473 -6.89 -0.92 0.54
C MET A 473 -5.88 -1.06 -0.60
N SER A 474 -4.60 -1.03 -0.23
CA SER A 474 -3.49 -1.08 -1.17
C SER A 474 -3.44 -2.43 -1.88
N LYS A 475 -3.10 -2.44 -3.17
CA LYS A 475 -2.99 -3.70 -3.91
C LYS A 475 -1.59 -4.26 -3.77
N GLN A 476 -1.45 -5.41 -3.11
CA GLN A 476 -0.16 -6.04 -2.88
C GLN A 476 -0.06 -7.43 -3.50
N LEU A 477 1.05 -7.69 -4.20
CA LEU A 477 1.41 -9.02 -4.70
C LEU A 477 2.88 -9.32 -4.40
N SER A 478 3.17 -10.61 -4.17
CA SER A 478 4.53 -11.08 -3.86
C SER A 478 4.90 -12.33 -4.65
N TYR A 479 6.18 -12.45 -4.99
CA TYR A 479 6.80 -13.66 -5.48
C TYR A 479 8.18 -13.82 -4.86
N THR A 480 8.74 -15.03 -4.92
CA THR A 480 10.06 -15.32 -4.34
C THR A 480 11.03 -15.75 -5.44
N THR A 481 12.26 -15.24 -5.39
CA THR A 481 13.32 -15.66 -6.32
C THR A 481 13.70 -17.12 -6.04
N ASP A 482 13.73 -17.92 -7.10
CA ASP A 482 13.98 -19.35 -7.00
C ASP A 482 15.30 -19.71 -7.71
N PRO A 483 16.36 -20.01 -6.97
CA PRO A 483 17.66 -20.32 -7.56
C PRO A 483 17.66 -21.69 -8.26
N ASN A 484 16.69 -22.56 -7.94
CA ASN A 484 16.59 -23.92 -8.45
C ASN A 484 15.52 -24.07 -9.54
N SER A 485 14.87 -22.97 -9.93
CA SER A 485 13.82 -22.97 -10.96
C SER A 485 14.38 -23.32 -12.34
N THR A 486 13.54 -23.86 -13.22
CA THR A 486 13.82 -23.87 -14.66
C THR A 486 13.96 -22.46 -15.26
N TYR A 487 13.49 -21.44 -14.54
CA TYR A 487 13.64 -20.02 -14.89
C TYR A 487 14.70 -19.29 -14.05
N SER A 488 15.63 -20.02 -13.41
CA SER A 488 16.65 -19.43 -12.55
C SER A 488 17.57 -18.44 -13.26
N TYR A 489 17.70 -18.55 -14.59
CA TYR A 489 18.44 -17.58 -15.43
C TYR A 489 17.93 -16.14 -15.30
N VAL A 490 16.65 -15.94 -14.98
CA VAL A 490 16.06 -14.61 -14.72
C VAL A 490 16.66 -13.97 -13.46
N TRP A 491 17.12 -14.81 -12.53
CA TRP A 491 17.70 -14.43 -11.24
C TRP A 491 19.21 -14.60 -11.20
N ASP A 492 19.84 -14.91 -12.33
CA ASP A 492 21.29 -15.14 -12.41
C ASP A 492 22.07 -13.82 -12.52
N TYR A 493 23.39 -13.88 -12.43
CA TYR A 493 24.27 -12.72 -12.40
C TYR A 493 24.04 -11.82 -13.64
N PRO A 494 23.64 -10.54 -13.50
CA PRO A 494 23.25 -9.72 -14.64
C PRO A 494 24.32 -9.53 -15.72
N ARG A 495 25.61 -9.57 -15.36
CA ARG A 495 26.69 -9.51 -16.37
C ARG A 495 26.80 -10.75 -17.26
N ILE A 496 26.20 -11.86 -16.85
CA ILE A 496 26.19 -13.14 -17.58
C ILE A 496 24.85 -13.34 -18.29
N ALA A 497 23.75 -13.11 -17.58
CA ALA A 497 22.40 -13.44 -18.06
C ALA A 497 21.63 -12.24 -18.64
N GLY A 498 22.10 -11.01 -18.40
CA GLY A 498 21.42 -9.78 -18.77
C GLY A 498 21.98 -9.12 -20.03
N ASP A 499 21.19 -8.19 -20.57
CA ASP A 499 21.54 -7.35 -21.70
C ASP A 499 22.07 -5.98 -21.24
N LEU A 500 22.90 -5.34 -22.06
CA LEU A 500 23.37 -3.99 -21.78
C LEU A 500 22.21 -2.99 -21.95
N PHE A 501 21.92 -2.23 -20.89
CA PHE A 501 20.91 -1.18 -20.85
C PHE A 501 21.59 0.18 -20.64
N ASN A 502 21.10 1.19 -21.36
CA ASN A 502 21.52 2.58 -21.20
C ASN A 502 20.33 3.35 -20.63
N ASP A 503 20.51 3.97 -19.46
CA ASP A 503 19.45 4.77 -18.86
C ASP A 503 19.40 6.18 -19.45
N SER A 504 18.40 6.96 -19.03
CA SER A 504 18.20 8.35 -19.44
C SER A 504 19.29 9.29 -18.94
N TYR A 505 20.07 8.88 -17.94
CA TYR A 505 21.15 9.66 -17.33
C TYR A 505 22.52 9.38 -17.98
N GLY A 506 22.56 8.50 -18.98
CA GLY A 506 23.77 8.17 -19.73
C GLY A 506 24.62 7.07 -19.09
N GLU A 507 24.12 6.41 -18.06
CA GLU A 507 24.79 5.27 -17.42
C GLU A 507 24.46 3.97 -18.15
N SER A 508 25.48 3.11 -18.30
CA SER A 508 25.34 1.79 -18.91
C SER A 508 25.53 0.69 -17.88
N TYR A 509 24.54 -0.19 -17.74
CA TYR A 509 24.61 -1.34 -16.83
C TYR A 509 23.86 -2.55 -17.40
N PHE A 510 24.14 -3.75 -16.90
CA PHE A 510 23.49 -4.97 -17.38
C PHE A 510 22.15 -5.18 -16.66
N VAL A 511 21.13 -5.63 -17.39
CA VAL A 511 19.79 -5.87 -16.85
C VAL A 511 19.27 -7.23 -17.26
N ASN A 512 18.72 -7.97 -16.30
CA ASN A 512 18.03 -9.22 -16.59
C ASN A 512 16.64 -8.96 -17.18
N ILE A 513 16.03 -10.04 -17.67
CA ILE A 513 14.60 -10.06 -18.02
C ILE A 513 13.78 -9.73 -16.76
N GLY A 514 12.79 -8.85 -16.89
CA GLY A 514 11.86 -8.52 -15.81
C GLY A 514 10.93 -9.68 -15.48
N TRP A 515 10.69 -9.88 -14.18
CA TRP A 515 9.72 -10.84 -13.66
C TRP A 515 8.71 -10.14 -12.75
N GLY A 516 7.46 -10.56 -12.79
CA GLY A 516 6.39 -9.88 -12.06
C GLY A 516 5.02 -10.22 -12.61
N PHE A 517 4.15 -9.22 -12.61
CA PHE A 517 2.72 -9.39 -12.73
C PHE A 517 2.18 -8.67 -13.97
N ARG A 518 1.58 -9.45 -14.85
CA ARG A 518 0.76 -8.92 -15.93
C ARG A 518 -0.62 -8.56 -15.41
N ASN A 519 -1.23 -7.52 -15.97
CA ASN A 519 -2.50 -6.96 -15.52
C ASN A 519 -2.49 -6.74 -13.99
N PHE A 520 -1.42 -6.13 -13.49
CA PHE A 520 -1.22 -5.89 -12.06
C PHE A 520 -2.40 -5.09 -11.51
N ILE A 521 -2.87 -4.06 -12.20
CA ILE A 521 -4.09 -3.34 -11.83
C ILE A 521 -4.78 -2.76 -13.07
N THR A 522 -6.11 -2.71 -13.08
CA THR A 522 -6.88 -2.10 -14.17
C THR A 522 -7.00 -0.60 -13.96
N MET A 523 -7.09 0.16 -15.06
CA MET A 523 -7.32 1.60 -15.01
C MET A 523 -8.64 1.96 -14.31
N GLU A 524 -9.66 1.12 -14.48
CA GLU A 524 -10.94 1.25 -13.78
C GLU A 524 -10.80 1.12 -12.26
N ALA A 525 -10.05 0.12 -11.77
CA ALA A 525 -9.81 -0.05 -10.34
C ALA A 525 -9.00 1.11 -9.75
N MET A 526 -8.04 1.66 -10.51
CA MET A 526 -7.26 2.82 -10.11
C MET A 526 -8.09 4.09 -9.97
N ARG A 527 -9.03 4.34 -10.90
CA ARG A 527 -9.89 5.54 -10.89
C ARG A 527 -10.98 5.50 -9.83
N ASN A 528 -11.45 4.31 -9.47
CA ASN A 528 -12.55 4.13 -8.51
C ASN A 528 -12.08 4.10 -7.04
N ARG A 529 -10.77 4.20 -6.78
CA ARG A 529 -10.16 4.17 -5.43
C ARG A 529 -9.08 5.24 -5.30
N GLY A 530 -8.54 5.42 -4.11
CA GLY A 530 -7.47 6.40 -3.83
C GLY A 530 -6.09 6.04 -4.41
N PHE A 531 -6.01 5.19 -5.44
CA PHE A 531 -4.73 4.81 -6.05
C PHE A 531 -4.08 5.95 -6.84
N ILE A 532 -4.88 6.77 -7.52
CA ILE A 532 -4.45 7.98 -8.23
C ILE A 532 -4.87 9.19 -7.40
N LYS A 533 -3.92 10.04 -7.02
CA LYS A 533 -4.19 11.27 -6.27
C LYS A 533 -3.32 12.39 -6.81
N GLY A 534 -3.93 13.51 -7.22
CA GLY A 534 -3.20 14.60 -7.88
C GLY A 534 -2.49 14.22 -9.19
N GLY A 535 -2.89 13.13 -9.85
CA GLY A 535 -2.21 12.59 -11.04
C GLY A 535 -1.10 11.57 -10.74
N ASP A 536 -0.77 11.37 -9.46
CA ASP A 536 0.35 10.55 -9.03
C ASP A 536 -0.08 9.16 -8.56
N ILE A 537 0.79 8.18 -8.78
CA ILE A 537 0.70 6.83 -8.21
C ILE A 537 2.01 6.46 -7.52
N PHE A 538 1.93 5.58 -6.52
CA PHE A 538 3.09 5.12 -5.76
C PHE A 538 3.17 3.59 -5.76
N PHE A 539 4.31 3.06 -6.17
CA PHE A 539 4.70 1.68 -5.95
C PHE A 539 5.65 1.59 -4.75
N LEU A 540 5.24 0.84 -3.73
CA LEU A 540 6.06 0.47 -2.59
C LEU A 540 6.67 -0.90 -2.85
N VAL A 541 7.98 -1.02 -2.67
CA VAL A 541 8.73 -2.23 -3.02
C VAL A 541 9.60 -2.67 -1.85
N SER A 542 9.51 -3.95 -1.53
CA SER A 542 10.41 -4.63 -0.58
C SER A 542 10.96 -5.90 -1.20
N MET A 543 12.24 -6.15 -1.00
CA MET A 543 12.95 -7.35 -1.41
C MET A 543 13.74 -7.87 -0.20
N GLN A 544 13.27 -8.96 0.40
CA GLN A 544 13.76 -9.46 1.70
C GLN A 544 14.17 -10.93 1.60
N ASP A 545 15.26 -11.32 2.26
CA ASP A 545 15.65 -12.72 2.39
C ASP A 545 14.68 -13.44 3.34
N ILE A 546 13.99 -14.46 2.82
CA ILE A 546 13.07 -15.29 3.60
C ILE A 546 13.53 -16.76 3.66
N SER A 547 14.81 -17.02 3.40
CA SER A 547 15.38 -18.37 3.35
C SER A 547 15.28 -19.14 4.68
N GLU A 548 15.14 -18.43 5.80
CA GLU A 548 14.93 -19.00 7.13
C GLU A 548 13.55 -19.65 7.29
N LEU A 549 12.55 -19.19 6.52
CA LEU A 549 11.19 -19.77 6.52
C LEU A 549 11.13 -21.22 5.98
N ARG A 550 12.25 -21.71 5.44
CA ARG A 550 12.43 -23.11 5.06
C ARG A 550 12.60 -24.04 6.26
N PHE A 551 13.11 -23.53 7.37
CA PHE A 551 13.47 -24.32 8.56
C PHE A 551 12.72 -23.90 9.82
N ASN A 552 12.14 -22.71 9.83
CA ASN A 552 11.44 -22.16 10.98
C ASN A 552 10.21 -21.38 10.51
N ASP A 553 9.08 -21.48 11.18
CA ASP A 553 7.86 -20.73 10.81
C ASP A 553 7.84 -19.30 11.35
N SER A 554 8.99 -18.82 11.82
CA SER A 554 9.13 -17.52 12.45
C SER A 554 9.82 -16.55 11.48
N LEU A 555 9.09 -15.57 10.97
CA LEU A 555 9.65 -14.22 10.80
C LEU A 555 9.59 -13.55 12.18
N MET A 556 10.37 -14.06 13.15
CA MET A 556 10.59 -13.34 14.41
C MET A 556 11.53 -12.20 14.09
N CYS A 557 10.96 -11.09 13.63
CA CYS A 557 11.57 -9.77 13.53
C CYS A 557 13.07 -9.84 13.27
N ASN A 558 13.41 -10.29 12.06
CA ASN A 558 14.79 -10.33 11.65
C ASN A 558 15.34 -8.92 11.82
N THR A 559 16.35 -8.83 12.69
CA THR A 559 17.15 -7.67 13.04
C THR A 559 17.16 -6.66 11.90
N MET A 560 16.59 -5.47 12.14
CA MET A 560 16.95 -4.33 11.32
C MET A 560 18.47 -4.25 11.25
N LEU A 561 18.98 -4.24 10.02
CA LEU A 561 20.36 -3.87 9.76
C LEU A 561 20.60 -2.48 10.35
N PRO A 562 21.80 -2.21 10.90
CA PRO A 562 22.12 -0.93 11.52
C PRO A 562 21.81 0.20 10.55
N GLN A 563 21.30 1.32 11.08
CA GLN A 563 21.17 2.60 10.37
C GLN A 563 22.42 2.78 9.49
N GLN A 564 22.29 2.56 8.18
CA GLN A 564 23.18 3.22 7.27
C GLN A 564 22.84 4.69 7.43
N ASN A 565 23.84 5.52 7.72
CA ASN A 565 23.71 6.97 7.65
C ASN A 565 23.34 7.30 6.20
N PHE A 566 22.05 7.27 5.88
CA PHE A 566 21.55 7.79 4.64
C PHE A 566 21.65 9.30 4.76
N THR A 567 22.69 9.87 4.16
CA THR A 567 22.46 11.12 3.41
C THR A 567 21.45 10.75 2.33
N LEU A 568 20.18 11.01 2.61
CA LEU A 568 19.11 10.93 1.63
C LEU A 568 19.38 12.06 0.64
N PHE A 569 20.02 11.72 -0.47
CA PHE A 569 19.92 12.57 -1.64
C PHE A 569 18.45 12.52 -2.08
N SER A 570 17.82 13.69 -2.21
CA SER A 570 16.62 13.83 -3.02
C SER A 570 16.88 13.18 -4.38
N ALA A 571 15.83 12.77 -5.07
CA ALA A 571 15.90 12.49 -6.50
C ALA A 571 16.82 13.51 -7.18
N ASP A 572 17.82 13.01 -7.91
CA ASP A 572 18.73 13.88 -8.65
C ASP A 572 17.92 14.81 -9.57
N PRO A 573 18.25 16.09 -9.62
CA PRO A 573 17.51 17.09 -10.38
C PRO A 573 17.85 16.98 -11.86
N GLU A 574 16.84 16.75 -12.68
CA GLU A 574 16.65 17.34 -14.02
C GLU A 574 15.30 16.84 -14.57
N ASP A 575 14.21 17.30 -13.97
CA ASP A 575 12.88 17.25 -14.60
C ASP A 575 12.53 18.63 -15.18
N GLU A 576 13.39 19.07 -16.09
CA GLU A 576 13.08 20.08 -17.09
C GLU A 576 12.90 19.31 -18.40
N GLY A 577 11.66 18.92 -18.73
CA GLY A 577 11.35 18.35 -20.05
C GLY A 577 11.79 19.30 -21.17
N PRO A 578 12.27 18.79 -22.33
CA PRO A 578 11.36 18.59 -23.48
C PRO A 578 11.86 17.51 -24.50
N PRO A 579 11.26 17.45 -25.71
CA PRO A 579 10.04 16.74 -26.08
C PRO A 579 10.23 15.22 -26.24
N SER A 580 9.13 14.50 -26.09
CA SER A 580 8.91 13.09 -26.40
C SER A 580 9.73 12.55 -27.60
N SER A 581 10.73 11.71 -27.33
CA SER A 581 11.18 10.72 -28.29
C SER A 581 10.23 9.51 -28.24
N VAL A 582 9.08 9.66 -28.91
CA VAL A 582 8.21 8.53 -29.22
C VAL A 582 9.03 7.55 -30.07
N VAL A 583 9.50 6.46 -29.47
CA VAL A 583 9.95 5.30 -30.25
C VAL A 583 8.68 4.62 -30.77
N SER A 584 8.09 5.17 -31.82
CA SER A 584 7.05 4.48 -32.56
C SER A 584 7.71 3.32 -33.27
N THR A 585 7.44 2.10 -32.82
CA THR A 585 7.75 0.91 -33.64
C THR A 585 6.80 0.91 -34.84
N PRO A 586 7.30 0.98 -36.09
CA PRO A 586 6.42 0.81 -37.24
C PRO A 586 6.04 -0.66 -37.35
N VAL A 587 4.74 -0.92 -37.25
CA VAL A 587 4.10 -2.19 -37.60
C VAL A 587 4.38 -2.48 -39.08
N LEU A 588 5.33 -3.36 -39.38
CA LEU A 588 5.47 -3.94 -40.71
C LEU A 588 4.58 -5.19 -40.80
N ILE A 589 3.37 -4.98 -41.31
CA ILE A 589 2.57 -6.03 -41.93
C ILE A 589 3.31 -6.48 -43.19
N LEU A 590 3.84 -7.70 -43.22
CA LEU A 590 4.27 -8.33 -44.47
C LEU A 590 3.40 -9.57 -44.74
N LEU A 591 2.50 -9.40 -45.71
CA LEU A 591 1.68 -10.42 -46.33
C LEU A 591 2.53 -11.53 -46.98
N MET A 592 2.11 -12.78 -46.77
CA MET A 592 2.51 -13.94 -47.56
C MET A 592 2.09 -13.77 -49.03
N VAL A 593 3.00 -13.99 -49.99
CA VAL A 593 2.71 -14.64 -51.30
C VAL A 593 3.96 -15.39 -51.82
N LEU A 594 3.81 -16.72 -51.88
CA LEU A 594 4.33 -17.73 -52.84
C LEU A 594 5.51 -17.37 -53.79
N ALA A 595 6.55 -18.23 -53.83
CA ALA A 595 6.70 -19.32 -54.84
C ALA A 595 8.17 -19.72 -55.12
N LEU A 596 8.45 -21.05 -55.08
CA LEU A 596 9.45 -21.81 -55.89
C LEU A 596 10.95 -21.47 -55.66
N GLN A 597 11.96 -22.34 -55.70
CA GLN A 597 12.15 -23.73 -56.13
C GLN A 597 13.60 -24.16 -55.71
N TRP A 598 13.72 -25.39 -55.19
CA TRP A 598 14.76 -26.41 -55.48
C TRP A 598 16.23 -26.36 -54.99
N SER A 599 16.64 -27.56 -54.54
CA SER A 599 17.97 -28.20 -54.44
C SER A 599 18.97 -27.55 -53.48
N SER A 600 19.59 -28.25 -52.53
CA SER A 600 19.94 -29.68 -52.43
C SER A 600 20.26 -30.05 -50.98
#